data_AF-A0A1H7YY13-F1
#
_entry.id   AF-A0A1H7YY13-F1
#
_cell.length_a   1.000
_cell.length_b   1.000
_cell.length_c   1.000
_cell.angle_alpha   90.00
_cell.angle_beta   90.00
_cell.angle_gamma   90.00
#
_symmetry.space_group_name_H-M   'P 1'
#
loop_
_entity.id
_entity.type
_entity.pdbx_description
1 polymer ?
#
loop_
_entity_poly.entity_id
_entity_poly.type
_entity_poly.pdbx_seq_one_letter_code
_entity_poly.pdbx_strand_id
1 'polypeptide(L)' 'MGISPWQLLAIVVVVILLFGTKKLRNMGSDLGGAMKDFKKAMKDEGQEIEAKDAEFEKIVDEVKQDTVKQEKK' A
#
# COMPACT_ATOMS: atom_id res chain seq x y z
N MET A 1 -10.40 -22.88 -0.93
CA MET A 1 -10.14 -22.68 0.51
C MET A 1 -8.99 -21.69 0.62
N GLY A 2 -9.30 -20.41 0.79
CA GLY A 2 -8.29 -19.34 0.85
C GLY A 2 -7.72 -19.21 2.26
N ILE A 3 -6.56 -18.56 2.36
CA ILE A 3 -5.98 -18.17 3.65
C ILE A 3 -6.90 -17.12 4.26
N SER A 4 -7.70 -17.54 5.23
CA SER A 4 -8.59 -16.67 5.99
C SER A 4 -7.76 -15.97 7.08
N PRO A 5 -8.01 -14.67 7.33
CA PRO A 5 -7.33 -13.91 8.39
C PRO A 5 -7.37 -14.61 9.77
N TRP A 6 -8.42 -15.40 10.02
CA TRP A 6 -8.58 -16.18 11.24
C TRP A 6 -7.54 -17.29 11.44
N GLN A 7 -7.09 -17.94 10.36
CA GLN A 7 -6.08 -19.00 10.46
C GLN A 7 -4.69 -18.41 10.73
N LEU A 8 -4.40 -17.25 10.11
CA LEU A 8 -3.15 -16.52 10.37
C LEU A 8 -3.04 -16.10 11.83
N LEU A 9 -4.15 -15.64 12.45
CA LEU A 9 -4.15 -15.25 13.86
C LEU A 9 -3.81 -16.42 14.79
N ALA A 10 -4.40 -17.60 14.56
CA ALA A 10 -4.11 -18.80 15.36
C ALA A 10 -2.63 -19.19 15.28
N ILE A 11 -2.02 -19.13 14.08
CA ILE A 11 -0.59 -19.40 13.89
C ILE A 11 0.26 -18.39 14.64
N VAL A 12 -0.06 -17.09 14.55
CA VAL A 12 0.67 -16.02 15.26
C VAL A 12 0.63 -16.23 16.77
N VAL A 13 -0.50 -16.63 17.34
CA VAL A 13 -0.61 -16.93 18.77
C VAL A 13 0.33 -18.06 19.17
N VAL A 14 0.38 -19.16 18.40
CA VAL A 14 1.30 -20.28 18.67
C VAL A 14 2.75 -19.84 18.58
N VAL A 15 3.12 -19.06 17.55
CA VAL A 15 4.48 -18.52 17.40
C VAL A 15 4.85 -17.64 18.59
N ILE A 16 3.96 -16.77 19.05
CA ILE A 16 4.19 -15.92 20.23
C ILE A 16 4.38 -16.76 21.50
N LEU A 17 3.66 -17.86 21.67
CA LEU A 17 3.81 -18.75 22.82
C LEU A 17 5.14 -19.53 22.79
N LEU A 18 5.59 -19.95 21.61
CA LEU A 18 6.86 -20.69 21.45
C LEU A 18 8.09 -19.79 21.64
N PHE A 19 8.08 -18.62 21.01
CA PHE A 19 9.23 -17.71 21.02
C PHE A 19 9.18 -16.71 22.17
N GLY A 20 8.01 -16.50 22.77
CA GLY A 20 7.76 -15.45 23.76
C GLY A 20 7.67 -14.05 23.13
N THR A 21 6.87 -13.17 23.73
CA THR A 21 6.68 -11.78 23.25
C THR A 21 7.96 -10.94 23.30
N LYS A 22 8.91 -11.26 24.20
CA LYS A 22 10.15 -10.49 24.38
C LYS A 22 11.12 -10.65 23.21
N LYS A 23 11.29 -11.88 22.69
CA LYS A 23 12.11 -12.16 21.50
C LYS A 23 11.46 -11.59 20.24
N LEU A 24 10.15 -11.79 20.10
CA LEU A 24 9.38 -11.26 18.97
C LEU A 24 9.37 -9.73 18.93
N ARG A 25 9.33 -9.06 20.09
CA ARG A 25 9.39 -7.59 20.17
C ARG A 25 10.76 -7.06 19.80
N ASN A 26 11.84 -7.63 20.32
CA ASN A 26 13.19 -7.17 19.99
C ASN A 26 13.46 -7.34 18.48
N MET A 27 13.21 -8.54 17.93
CA MET A 27 13.39 -8.78 16.49
C MET A 27 12.39 -8.00 15.63
N GLY A 28 11.15 -7.87 16.09
CA GLY A 28 10.10 -7.12 15.39
C GLY A 28 10.33 -5.62 15.40
N SER A 29 10.98 -5.05 16.42
CA SER A 29 11.39 -3.65 16.43
C SER A 29 12.51 -3.37 15.43
N ASP A 30 13.49 -4.27 15.31
CA ASP A 30 14.60 -4.11 14.37
C ASP A 30 14.12 -4.27 12.91
N LEU A 31 13.36 -5.33 12.63
CA LEU A 31 12.77 -5.58 11.31
C LEU A 31 11.68 -4.55 10.97
N GLY A 32 10.88 -4.16 11.97
CA GLY A 32 9.83 -3.17 11.82
C GLY A 32 10.36 -1.76 11.57
N GLY A 33 11.51 -1.40 12.16
CA GLY A 33 12.22 -0.16 11.86
C GLY A 33 12.66 -0.10 10.40
N ALA A 34 13.38 -1.12 9.94
CA ALA A 34 13.85 -1.20 8.54
C ALA A 34 12.69 -1.19 7.54
N MET A 35 11.62 -1.94 7.81
CA MET A 35 10.42 -1.97 6.96
C MET A 35 9.65 -0.64 6.99
N LYS A 36 9.65 0.09 8.11
CA LYS A 36 9.02 1.42 8.22
C LYS A 36 9.73 2.44 7.35
N ASP A 37 11.06 2.45 7.38
CA ASP A 37 11.86 3.34 6.54
C ASP A 37 11.72 2.97 5.05
N PHE A 38 11.67 1.68 4.73
CA PHE A 38 11.38 1.20 3.37
C PHE A 38 10.00 1.65 2.87
N LYS A 39 8.94 1.49 3.68
CA LYS A 39 7.59 1.97 3.34
C LYS A 39 7.55 3.48 3.17
N LYS A 40 8.32 4.22 3.97
CA LYS A 40 8.39 5.68 3.88
C LYS A 40 9.07 6.11 2.59
N ALA A 41 10.22 5.52 2.25
CA ALA A 41 10.92 5.78 1.00
C ALA A 41 10.06 5.44 -0.22
N MET A 42 9.40 4.28 -0.22
CA MET A 42 8.46 3.90 -1.30
C MET A 42 7.26 4.84 -1.41
N LYS A 43 6.77 5.39 -0.30
CA LYS A 43 5.67 6.35 -0.32
C LYS A 43 6.13 7.72 -0.81
N ASP A 44 7.32 8.17 -0.42
CA ASP A 44 7.88 9.46 -0.89
C ASP A 44 8.19 9.39 -2.40
N GLU A 45 8.72 8.27 -2.91
CA GLU A 45 8.87 8.04 -4.37
C GLU A 45 7.51 7.84 -5.07
N GLY A 46 6.55 7.18 -4.40
CA GLY A 46 5.20 6.97 -4.92
C GLY A 46 4.34 8.24 -4.98
N GLN A 47 4.57 9.22 -4.11
CA GLN A 47 3.87 10.52 -4.17
C GLN A 47 4.27 11.35 -5.40
N GLU A 48 5.48 11.15 -5.92
CA GLU A 48 5.90 11.74 -7.20
C GLU A 48 5.18 11.09 -8.41
N ILE A 49 4.71 9.85 -8.23
CA ILE A 49 3.93 9.09 -9.22
C ILE A 49 2.43 9.43 -9.10
N GLU A 50 1.87 9.53 -7.90
CA GLU A 50 0.46 9.93 -7.68
C GLU A 50 0.15 11.34 -8.21
N ALA A 51 1.13 12.26 -8.16
CA ALA A 51 0.99 13.60 -8.75
C ALA A 51 0.87 13.56 -10.29
N LYS A 52 1.48 12.57 -10.95
CA LYS A 52 1.40 12.39 -12.41
C LYS A 52 0.12 11.70 -12.84
N ASP A 53 -0.43 10.80 -12.03
CA ASP A 53 -1.73 10.15 -12.32
C ASP A 53 -2.89 11.16 -12.25
N ALA A 54 -2.88 12.10 -11.30
CA ALA A 54 -3.90 13.14 -11.19
C ALA A 54 -3.87 14.17 -12.34
N GLU A 55 -2.72 14.38 -12.98
CA GLU A 55 -2.56 15.29 -14.12
C GLU A 55 -2.99 14.62 -15.44
N PHE A 56 -2.76 13.30 -15.57
CA PHE A 56 -3.24 12.52 -16.71
C PHE A 56 -4.77 12.38 -16.72
N GLU A 57 -5.40 12.23 -15.55
CA GLU A 57 -6.87 12.14 -15.44
C GLU A 57 -7.55 13.46 -15.87
N LYS A 58 -6.97 14.62 -15.53
CA LYS A 58 -7.51 15.94 -15.94
C LYS A 58 -7.38 16.20 -17.44
N ILE A 59 -6.26 15.80 -18.07
CA ILE A 59 -6.06 15.95 -19.51
C ILE A 59 -7.03 15.05 -20.29
N VAL A 60 -7.34 13.85 -19.79
CA VAL A 60 -8.28 12.92 -20.42
C VAL A 60 -9.74 13.40 -20.30
N ASP A 61 -10.11 14.05 -19.20
CA ASP A 61 -11.46 14.65 -19.03
C ASP A 61 -11.65 15.88 -19.93
N GLU A 62 -10.63 16.72 -20.10
CA GLU A 62 -10.68 17.89 -20.98
C GLU A 62 -10.76 17.51 -22.47
N VAL A 63 -10.01 16.49 -22.91
CA VAL A 63 -10.04 15.98 -24.30
C VAL A 63 -11.36 15.30 -24.65
N LYS A 64 -12.04 14.66 -23.67
CA LYS A 64 -13.39 14.09 -23.88
C LYS A 64 -14.46 15.16 -24.03
N GLN A 65 -14.38 16.27 -23.30
CA GLN A 65 -15.35 17.35 -23.43
C GLN A 65 -15.28 18.07 -24.78
N ASP A 66 -14.08 18.25 -25.34
CA ASP A 66 -13.90 18.92 -26.63
C ASP A 66 -14.37 18.04 -27.80
N THR A 67 -14.20 16.71 -27.71
CA THR A 67 -14.64 15.77 -28.75
C THR A 67 -16.17 15.64 -28.80
N VAL A 68 -16.84 15.62 -27.64
CA VAL A 68 -18.31 15.50 -27.55
C VAL A 68 -19.05 16.76 -28.02
N LYS A 69 -18.38 17.91 -28.07
CA LYS A 69 -18.96 19.19 -28.51
C LYS A 69 -18.91 19.41 -30.02
N GLN A 70 -18.03 18.71 -30.75
CA GLN A 70 -17.96 18.80 -32.21
C GLN A 70 -18.97 17.91 -32.95
N GLU A 71 -19.43 16.80 -32.36
CA GLU A 71 -20.42 15.91 -33.02
C GLU A 71 -21.88 16.42 -32.96
N LYS A 72 -22.18 17.48 -32.19
CA LYS A 72 -23.54 18.02 -32.03
C LYS A 72 -23.81 19.33 -32.79
N LYS A 73 -22.95 19.73 -33.73
CA LYS A 73 -23.17 20.91 -34.57
C LYS A 73 -23.40 20.55 -36.03
#